data_AF-A0A1G8JQ48-F1
#
_entry.id   AF-A0A1G8JQ48-F1
#
_cell.length_a   1.000
_cell.length_b   1.000
_cell.length_c   1.000
_cell.angle_alpha   90.00
_cell.angle_beta   90.00
_cell.angle_gamma   90.00
#
_symmetry.space_group_name_H-M   'P 1'
#
loop_
_entity.id
_entity.type
_entity.pdbx_description
1 polymer ?
#
loop_
_entity_poly.entity_id
_entity_poly.type
_entity_poly.pdbx_seq_one_letter_code
_entity_poly.pdbx_strand_id
1 'polypeptide(L)'
;MTLRPRIVLSLMLMLAAGWAQAQSRAESTGLDRLTRRGDLLGWEAVGRVDMGSAMCTGVLIAPDLVLTAAHCVYDRRTGKMRDAGTITFRAGFRDGRSVAESGVLRAVAHDNYDPTTGTSPNNIRHDAALLQLSRTIPAMTAAPFAIYTGNASDGQVSVVSYGQGRSEAPSWQRACALLGRGDGLMAFNCDVTYGSSGAPVFMKDGNRARILSLVSAGVLDQKEKVSYGMELGPVVADLKRQLRSLPSRSLTGTASEGARRVSVGVKRLGNSGGGGAKFVRPGG
;
A
#
# COMPACT_ATOMS: atom_id res chain seq x y z
N MET A 1 -22.52 14.08 83.04
CA MET A 1 -21.12 14.53 83.21
C MET A 1 -20.25 13.27 83.16
N THR A 2 -19.34 13.01 82.23
CA THR A 2 -18.71 13.77 81.14
C THR A 2 -18.15 12.73 80.17
N LEU A 3 -18.57 12.77 78.90
CA LEU A 3 -17.90 12.08 77.80
C LEU A 3 -16.50 12.67 77.60
N ARG A 4 -15.48 11.82 77.39
CA ARG A 4 -14.43 12.13 76.41
C ARG A 4 -14.01 10.88 75.62
N PRO A 5 -14.00 10.95 74.28
CA PRO A 5 -13.62 9.89 73.36
C PRO A 5 -12.10 9.95 73.09
N ARG A 6 -11.51 8.88 72.53
CA ARG A 6 -10.55 8.97 71.41
C ARG A 6 -9.96 7.61 70.99
N ILE A 7 -10.15 7.31 69.71
CA ILE A 7 -9.21 6.63 68.79
C ILE A 7 -9.18 5.10 68.98
N VAL A 8 -10.07 4.30 68.38
CA VAL A 8 -10.18 3.98 66.94
C VAL A 8 -8.80 3.74 66.30
N LEU A 9 -8.19 2.61 66.61
CA LEU A 9 -7.00 2.11 65.92
C LEU A 9 -7.14 0.60 65.66
N SER A 10 -8.25 0.20 65.03
CA SER A 10 -8.52 -1.23 64.78
C SER A 10 -9.28 -1.50 63.48
N LEU A 11 -9.18 -0.62 62.48
CA LEU A 11 -9.84 -0.87 61.19
C LEU A 11 -9.14 -0.13 60.03
N MET A 12 -7.87 -0.43 59.78
CA MET A 12 -7.16 0.09 58.60
C MET A 12 -6.24 -0.97 57.98
N LEU A 13 -6.73 -2.21 57.95
CA LEU A 13 -5.98 -3.35 57.40
C LEU A 13 -6.91 -4.29 56.61
N MET A 14 -7.84 -3.77 55.79
CA MET A 14 -8.68 -4.66 54.96
C MET A 14 -9.43 -4.01 53.77
N LEU A 15 -9.00 -2.87 53.22
CA LEU A 15 -9.59 -2.34 51.96
C LEU A 15 -8.57 -1.53 51.14
N ALA A 16 -7.66 -2.23 50.46
CA ALA A 16 -6.93 -1.68 49.29
C ALA A 16 -6.53 -2.78 48.29
N ALA A 17 -7.23 -3.91 48.30
CA ALA A 17 -7.09 -4.95 47.28
C ALA A 17 -8.23 -4.77 46.25
N GLY A 18 -7.88 -4.21 45.10
CA GLY A 18 -8.82 -3.76 44.07
C GLY A 18 -8.56 -2.27 43.85
N TRP A 19 -8.06 -1.79 42.73
CA TRP A 19 -8.26 -2.24 41.37
C TRP A 19 -6.97 -1.97 40.59
N ALA A 20 -6.08 -2.96 40.50
CA ALA A 20 -5.10 -2.95 39.42
C ALA A 20 -5.84 -3.44 38.17
N GLN A 21 -6.53 -2.53 37.47
CA GLN A 21 -6.94 -2.80 36.10
C GLN A 21 -5.67 -2.92 35.27
N ALA A 22 -5.17 -4.16 35.15
CA ALA A 22 -4.27 -4.51 34.07
C ALA A 22 -5.07 -4.28 32.78
N GLN A 23 -4.90 -3.11 32.16
CA GLN A 23 -5.31 -2.89 30.79
C GLN A 23 -4.54 -3.92 29.97
N SER A 24 -5.21 -4.99 29.58
CA SER A 24 -4.70 -5.97 28.62
C SER A 24 -4.45 -5.23 27.31
N ARG A 25 -3.23 -4.72 27.11
CA ARG A 25 -2.76 -4.32 25.78
C ARG A 25 -2.89 -5.56 24.90
N ALA A 26 -3.57 -5.43 23.77
CA ALA A 26 -3.72 -6.54 22.84
C ALA A 26 -2.31 -7.07 22.47
N GLU A 27 -2.05 -8.32 22.83
CA GLU A 27 -0.74 -8.97 22.68
C GLU A 27 -0.43 -9.13 21.18
N SER A 28 0.77 -8.70 20.76
CA SER A 28 1.23 -8.90 19.39
C SER A 28 1.88 -10.28 19.27
N THR A 29 1.59 -11.00 18.19
CA THR A 29 2.20 -12.31 17.93
C THR A 29 3.57 -12.16 17.28
N GLY A 30 4.34 -13.24 17.30
CA GLY A 30 5.54 -13.38 16.47
C GLY A 30 5.25 -13.42 14.97
N LEU A 31 6.32 -13.59 14.18
CA LEU A 31 6.30 -13.67 12.73
C LEU A 31 6.33 -15.13 12.26
N ASP A 32 5.27 -15.56 11.58
CA ASP A 32 5.18 -16.88 10.98
C ASP A 32 5.65 -16.84 9.53
N ARG A 33 6.82 -17.43 9.24
CA ARG A 33 7.32 -17.54 7.86
C ARG A 33 6.41 -18.46 7.04
N LEU A 34 5.84 -17.94 5.96
CA LEU A 34 4.97 -18.69 5.05
C LEU A 34 5.81 -19.52 4.06
N THR A 35 6.43 -20.57 4.60
CA THR A 35 7.43 -21.38 3.90
C THR A 35 6.81 -22.33 2.89
N ARG A 36 5.73 -23.03 3.29
CA ARG A 36 5.11 -24.06 2.45
C ARG A 36 4.00 -23.43 1.62
N ARG A 37 3.67 -24.10 0.50
CA ARG A 37 2.53 -23.69 -0.34
C ARG A 37 1.22 -23.60 0.44
N GLY A 38 0.99 -24.53 1.38
CA GLY A 38 -0.18 -24.53 2.25
C GLY A 38 -0.25 -23.32 3.20
N ASP A 39 0.90 -22.83 3.67
CA ASP A 39 0.96 -21.68 4.58
C ASP A 39 0.60 -20.36 3.85
N LEU A 40 0.84 -20.32 2.54
CA LEU A 40 0.52 -19.16 1.68
C LEU A 40 -0.94 -19.12 1.23
N LEU A 41 -1.73 -20.17 1.48
CA LEU A 41 -3.13 -20.22 1.04
C LEU A 41 -3.92 -19.03 1.60
N GLY A 42 -4.52 -18.25 0.70
CA GLY A 42 -5.25 -17.02 1.04
C GLY A 42 -4.38 -15.76 1.13
N TRP A 43 -3.07 -15.86 0.94
CA TRP A 43 -2.11 -14.75 0.97
C TRP A 43 -1.31 -14.59 -0.32
N GLU A 44 -1.66 -15.33 -1.39
CA GLU A 44 -0.92 -15.38 -2.66
C GLU A 44 -0.83 -14.02 -3.36
N ALA A 45 -1.80 -13.14 -3.13
CA ALA A 45 -1.83 -11.80 -3.67
C ALA A 45 -0.87 -10.81 -2.99
N VAL A 46 -0.29 -11.18 -1.84
CA VAL A 46 0.82 -10.42 -1.24
C VAL A 46 2.12 -10.87 -1.89
N GLY A 47 2.94 -9.93 -2.31
CA GLY A 47 4.14 -10.22 -3.11
C GLY A 47 5.29 -9.26 -2.84
N ARG A 48 6.46 -9.65 -3.31
CA ARG A 48 7.67 -8.83 -3.26
C ARG A 48 7.67 -7.87 -4.45
N VAL A 49 8.01 -6.62 -4.20
CA VAL A 49 8.20 -5.58 -5.23
C VAL A 49 9.70 -5.36 -5.37
N ASP A 50 10.29 -5.85 -6.45
CA ASP A 50 11.72 -5.74 -6.72
C ASP A 50 12.03 -4.52 -7.58
N MET A 51 13.03 -3.73 -7.18
CA MET A 51 13.38 -2.44 -7.77
C MET A 51 14.91 -2.32 -7.87
N GLY A 52 15.53 -3.22 -8.64
CA GLY A 52 16.97 -3.39 -8.68
C GLY A 52 17.49 -4.07 -7.42
N SER A 53 18.38 -3.42 -6.67
CA SER A 53 18.92 -3.93 -5.41
C SER A 53 18.01 -3.71 -4.20
N ALA A 54 16.95 -2.92 -4.36
CA ALA A 54 15.98 -2.65 -3.30
C ALA A 54 14.72 -3.51 -3.48
N MET A 55 14.04 -3.77 -2.36
CA MET A 55 12.77 -4.48 -2.35
C MET A 55 11.79 -3.85 -1.36
N CYS A 56 10.51 -4.01 -1.68
CA CYS A 56 9.38 -3.68 -0.83
C CYS A 56 8.38 -4.85 -0.83
N THR A 57 7.28 -4.68 -0.10
CA THR A 57 6.10 -5.51 -0.22
C THR A 57 5.03 -4.77 -1.03
N GLY A 58 4.19 -5.52 -1.73
CA GLY A 58 2.99 -5.01 -2.38
C GLY A 58 1.87 -6.04 -2.34
N VAL A 59 0.66 -5.61 -2.70
CA VAL A 59 -0.53 -6.46 -2.67
C VAL A 59 -1.42 -6.21 -3.88
N LEU A 60 -1.96 -7.28 -4.49
CA LEU A 60 -2.94 -7.13 -5.56
C LEU A 60 -4.26 -6.59 -5.01
N ILE A 61 -4.78 -5.54 -5.64
CA ILE A 61 -6.12 -4.99 -5.41
C ILE A 61 -7.02 -5.09 -6.66
N ALA A 62 -6.44 -5.49 -7.78
CA ALA A 62 -7.10 -5.97 -9.00
C ALA A 62 -6.12 -6.90 -9.76
N PRO A 63 -6.58 -7.66 -10.78
CA PRO A 63 -5.70 -8.58 -11.53
C PRO A 63 -4.45 -7.92 -12.14
N ASP A 64 -4.51 -6.64 -12.50
CA ASP A 64 -3.38 -5.86 -13.02
C ASP A 64 -2.94 -4.70 -12.11
N LEU A 65 -3.47 -4.58 -10.89
CA LEU A 65 -3.15 -3.47 -9.99
C LEU A 65 -2.56 -3.95 -8.67
N VAL A 66 -1.34 -3.52 -8.41
CA VAL A 66 -0.65 -3.70 -7.13
C VAL A 66 -0.67 -2.38 -6.37
N LEU A 67 -1.05 -2.45 -5.10
CA LEU A 67 -0.92 -1.37 -4.13
C LEU A 67 0.38 -1.56 -3.34
N THR A 68 1.16 -0.48 -3.18
CA THR A 68 2.41 -0.45 -2.41
C THR A 68 2.64 0.97 -1.85
N ALA A 69 3.75 1.20 -1.15
CA ALA A 69 4.09 2.52 -0.63
C ALA A 69 4.70 3.43 -1.72
N ALA A 70 4.46 4.73 -1.64
CA ALA A 70 5.00 5.70 -2.61
C ALA A 70 6.53 5.75 -2.53
N HIS A 71 7.11 5.75 -1.33
CA HIS A 71 8.56 5.81 -1.16
C HIS A 71 9.30 4.61 -1.78
N CYS A 72 8.61 3.49 -2.06
CA CYS A 72 9.19 2.37 -2.80
C CYS A 72 9.49 2.78 -4.25
N VAL A 73 8.55 3.48 -4.91
CA VAL A 73 8.67 3.85 -6.33
C VAL A 73 9.55 5.08 -6.58
N TYR A 74 10.08 5.70 -5.53
CA TYR A 74 11.09 6.77 -5.64
C TYR A 74 12.49 6.25 -5.29
N ASP A 75 13.47 6.76 -6.01
CA ASP A 75 14.86 6.57 -5.64
C ASP A 75 15.25 7.57 -4.55
N ARG A 76 15.51 7.06 -3.34
CA ARG A 76 15.79 7.91 -2.16
C ARG A 76 17.02 8.81 -2.31
N ARG A 77 17.98 8.46 -3.18
CA ARG A 77 19.20 9.24 -3.38
C ARG A 77 18.96 10.41 -4.34
N THR A 78 18.16 10.18 -5.38
CA THR A 78 17.93 11.19 -6.43
C THR A 78 16.60 11.95 -6.28
N GLY A 79 15.68 11.46 -5.45
CA GLY A 79 14.32 11.98 -5.31
C GLY A 79 13.45 11.77 -6.56
N LYS A 80 13.95 11.06 -7.57
CA LYS A 80 13.22 10.81 -8.83
C LYS A 80 12.40 9.54 -8.73
N MET A 81 11.25 9.54 -9.38
CA MET A 81 10.47 8.32 -9.57
C MET A 81 11.29 7.32 -10.40
N ARG A 82 11.28 6.05 -10.00
CA ARG A 82 11.92 4.96 -10.73
C ARG A 82 11.18 4.71 -12.04
N ASP A 83 11.90 4.27 -13.07
CA ASP A 83 11.26 3.79 -14.28
C ASP A 83 10.44 2.53 -13.96
N ALA A 84 9.14 2.57 -14.26
CA ALA A 84 8.22 1.45 -14.06
C ALA A 84 8.73 0.15 -14.69
N GLY A 85 9.39 0.23 -15.86
CA GLY A 85 9.94 -0.94 -16.54
C GLY A 85 11.03 -1.69 -15.77
N THR A 86 11.60 -1.07 -14.74
CA THR A 86 12.61 -1.68 -13.86
C THR A 86 12.02 -2.37 -12.63
N ILE A 87 10.70 -2.26 -12.44
CA ILE A 87 10.00 -2.79 -11.27
C ILE A 87 9.35 -4.13 -11.63
N THR A 88 9.54 -5.13 -10.78
CA THR A 88 8.89 -6.45 -10.90
C THR A 88 8.07 -6.76 -9.66
N PHE A 89 6.81 -7.15 -9.86
CA PHE A 89 5.99 -7.70 -8.78
C PHE A 89 6.00 -9.22 -8.82
N ARG A 90 6.30 -9.84 -7.68
CA ARG A 90 6.40 -11.29 -7.50
C ARG A 90 5.38 -11.75 -6.46
N ALA A 91 4.19 -12.11 -6.93
CA ALA A 91 3.08 -12.58 -6.09
C ALA A 91 3.47 -13.88 -5.39
N GLY A 92 3.33 -13.93 -4.06
CA GLY A 92 3.59 -15.13 -3.28
C GLY A 92 5.03 -15.68 -3.39
N PHE A 93 6.01 -14.80 -3.66
CA PHE A 93 7.42 -15.15 -3.79
C PHE A 93 7.94 -15.86 -2.54
N ARG A 94 8.55 -17.02 -2.72
CA ARG A 94 9.22 -17.80 -1.68
C ARG A 94 10.33 -18.65 -2.27
N ASP A 95 11.51 -18.62 -1.65
CA ASP A 95 12.64 -19.50 -1.93
C ASP A 95 12.95 -19.61 -3.44
N GLY A 96 13.05 -18.45 -4.09
CA GLY A 96 13.33 -18.35 -5.53
C GLY A 96 12.13 -18.62 -6.47
N ARG A 97 10.94 -18.88 -5.93
CA ARG A 97 9.73 -19.22 -6.72
C ARG A 97 8.56 -18.31 -6.39
N SER A 98 7.85 -17.86 -7.40
CA SER A 98 6.62 -17.09 -7.23
C SER A 98 5.39 -17.88 -7.63
N VAL A 99 4.24 -17.49 -7.09
CA VAL A 99 2.94 -17.95 -7.60
C VAL A 99 2.70 -17.35 -8.98
N ALA A 100 3.03 -16.06 -9.15
CA ALA A 100 3.06 -15.38 -10.44
C ALA A 100 4.05 -14.20 -10.39
N GLU A 101 4.60 -13.82 -11.55
CA GLU A 101 5.48 -12.65 -11.69
C GLU A 101 5.05 -11.79 -12.89
N SER A 102 5.11 -10.47 -12.71
CA SER A 102 4.80 -9.52 -13.76
C SER A 102 5.64 -8.26 -13.60
N GLY A 103 6.19 -7.76 -14.71
CA GLY A 103 6.80 -6.44 -14.74
C GLY A 103 5.74 -5.34 -14.65
N VAL A 104 6.14 -4.11 -14.32
CA VAL A 104 5.23 -2.96 -14.20
C VAL A 104 5.24 -2.14 -15.49
N LEU A 105 4.05 -1.84 -16.03
CA LEU A 105 3.85 -1.02 -17.22
C LEU A 105 3.83 0.47 -16.91
N ARG A 106 3.13 0.83 -15.82
CA ARG A 106 2.96 2.21 -15.32
C ARG A 106 2.97 2.20 -13.80
N ALA A 107 3.51 3.25 -13.20
CA ALA A 107 3.42 3.50 -11.77
C ALA A 107 2.89 4.91 -11.55
N VAL A 108 2.07 5.09 -10.52
CA VAL A 108 1.67 6.40 -10.00
C VAL A 108 1.83 6.40 -8.50
N ALA A 109 2.36 7.49 -7.95
CA ALA A 109 2.34 7.79 -6.53
C ALA A 109 1.33 8.90 -6.28
N HIS A 110 0.84 9.01 -5.05
CA HIS A 110 -0.15 10.02 -4.71
C HIS A 110 0.45 11.43 -4.91
N ASP A 111 -0.28 12.35 -5.57
CA ASP A 111 0.24 13.70 -5.91
C ASP A 111 0.74 14.52 -4.71
N ASN A 112 0.18 14.30 -3.51
CA ASN A 112 0.60 14.96 -2.28
C ASN A 112 1.78 14.28 -1.55
N TYR A 113 2.32 13.18 -2.08
CA TYR A 113 3.52 12.55 -1.54
C TYR A 113 4.75 13.33 -2.01
N ASP A 114 5.60 13.72 -1.07
CA ASP A 114 6.86 14.41 -1.33
C ASP A 114 8.05 13.53 -0.93
N PRO A 115 8.88 13.05 -1.89
CA PRO A 115 10.02 12.19 -1.59
C PRO A 115 11.13 12.87 -0.77
N THR A 116 11.07 14.20 -0.58
CA THR A 116 12.08 14.99 0.13
C THR A 116 11.75 15.23 1.60
N THR A 117 10.51 15.01 2.02
CA THR A 117 10.02 15.38 3.38
C THR A 117 10.12 14.25 4.42
N GLY A 118 10.70 13.11 4.04
CA GLY A 118 10.90 11.97 4.94
C GLY A 118 9.59 11.42 5.50
N THR A 119 9.56 11.05 6.78
CA THR A 119 8.41 10.42 7.44
C THR A 119 7.52 11.42 8.18
N SER A 120 7.32 12.61 7.62
CA SER A 120 6.40 13.59 8.22
C SER A 120 4.96 13.04 8.25
N PRO A 121 4.12 13.45 9.23
CA PRO A 121 2.73 13.01 9.28
C PRO A 121 1.96 13.24 7.97
N ASN A 122 2.20 14.38 7.30
CA ASN A 122 1.60 14.67 6.00
C ASN A 122 2.08 13.71 4.91
N ASN A 123 3.37 13.36 4.92
CA ASN A 123 3.90 12.47 3.89
C ASN A 123 3.41 11.02 4.08
N ILE A 124 3.35 10.54 5.33
CA ILE A 124 2.81 9.21 5.66
C ILE A 124 1.36 9.07 5.17
N ARG A 125 0.50 10.09 5.34
CA ARG A 125 -0.90 10.06 4.86
C ARG A 125 -1.02 9.79 3.35
N HIS A 126 0.00 10.14 2.58
CA HIS A 126 0.02 10.05 1.13
C HIS A 126 1.04 9.02 0.61
N ASP A 127 1.70 8.26 1.48
CA ASP A 127 2.75 7.31 1.11
C ASP A 127 2.19 6.02 0.51
N ALA A 128 1.47 6.15 -0.60
CA ALA A 128 0.88 5.06 -1.36
C ALA A 128 1.07 5.26 -2.87
N ALA A 129 1.21 4.15 -3.57
CA ALA A 129 1.37 4.09 -5.02
C ALA A 129 0.60 2.92 -5.61
N LEU A 130 0.19 3.07 -6.86
CA LEU A 130 -0.32 1.98 -7.69
C LEU A 130 0.68 1.62 -8.77
N LEU A 131 0.92 0.32 -8.92
CA LEU A 131 1.65 -0.27 -10.01
C LEU A 131 0.65 -0.97 -10.92
N GLN A 132 0.57 -0.55 -12.18
CA GLN A 132 -0.14 -1.31 -13.20
C GLN A 132 0.79 -2.35 -13.81
N LEU A 133 0.41 -3.61 -13.71
CA LEU A 133 1.16 -4.74 -14.25
C LEU A 133 1.10 -4.79 -15.78
N SER A 134 2.19 -5.22 -16.39
CA SER A 134 2.30 -5.48 -17.84
C SER A 134 1.49 -6.71 -18.29
N ARG A 135 1.30 -7.67 -17.38
CA ARG A 135 0.42 -8.82 -17.55
C ARG A 135 -0.46 -8.98 -16.31
N THR A 136 -1.75 -9.20 -16.52
CA THR A 136 -2.71 -9.53 -15.46
C THR A 136 -2.32 -10.85 -14.78
N ILE A 137 -2.45 -10.90 -13.47
CA ILE A 137 -2.42 -12.12 -12.67
C ILE A 137 -3.87 -12.56 -12.44
N PRO A 138 -4.31 -13.71 -12.99
CA PRO A 138 -5.69 -14.16 -12.83
C PRO A 138 -6.07 -14.35 -11.35
N ALA A 139 -7.31 -14.02 -10.99
CA ALA A 139 -7.79 -14.13 -9.61
C ALA A 139 -7.74 -15.57 -9.06
N MET A 140 -7.82 -16.58 -9.93
CA MET A 140 -7.64 -18.00 -9.56
C MET A 140 -6.19 -18.35 -9.19
N THR A 141 -5.22 -17.57 -9.66
CA THR A 141 -3.80 -17.72 -9.35
C THR A 141 -3.45 -16.97 -8.08
N ALA A 142 -3.92 -15.73 -7.94
CA ALA A 142 -3.79 -14.91 -6.75
C ALA A 142 -4.97 -13.95 -6.66
N ALA A 143 -5.88 -14.19 -5.72
CA ALA A 143 -7.12 -13.42 -5.59
C ALA A 143 -6.82 -12.01 -5.02
N PRO A 144 -7.15 -10.92 -5.73
CA PRO A 144 -6.92 -9.57 -5.21
C PRO A 144 -7.73 -9.29 -3.94
N PHE A 145 -7.16 -8.49 -3.03
CA PHE A 145 -7.82 -8.08 -1.81
C PHE A 145 -8.65 -6.82 -1.99
N ALA A 146 -9.78 -6.75 -1.27
CA ALA A 146 -10.56 -5.53 -1.17
C ALA A 146 -9.98 -4.58 -0.12
N ILE A 147 -10.12 -3.27 -0.36
CA ILE A 147 -9.88 -2.25 0.66
C ILE A 147 -10.99 -2.33 1.70
N TYR A 148 -10.65 -2.17 2.97
CA TYR A 148 -11.60 -2.07 4.07
C TYR A 148 -12.27 -0.69 4.04
N THR A 149 -13.61 -0.65 4.09
CA THR A 149 -14.42 0.58 4.04
C THR A 149 -15.26 0.80 5.29
N GLY A 150 -15.08 -0.04 6.31
CA GLY A 150 -15.81 0.08 7.57
C GLY A 150 -15.15 1.05 8.55
N ASN A 151 -15.79 1.24 9.70
CA ASN A 151 -15.19 1.95 10.82
C ASN A 151 -14.30 1.00 11.62
N ALA A 152 -13.00 1.06 11.41
CA ALA A 152 -12.01 0.39 12.24
C ALA A 152 -11.84 1.12 13.59
N SER A 153 -12.74 0.91 14.54
CA SER A 153 -12.62 1.46 15.90
C SER A 153 -11.94 0.44 16.81
N ASP A 154 -10.66 0.67 17.09
CA ASP A 154 -9.79 -0.21 17.88
C ASP A 154 -9.76 -1.66 17.37
N GLY A 155 -8.81 -2.45 17.88
CA GLY A 155 -8.80 -3.90 17.64
C GLY A 155 -7.54 -4.44 17.00
N GLN A 156 -7.63 -5.72 16.67
CA GLN A 156 -6.51 -6.53 16.23
C GLN A 156 -6.44 -6.54 14.71
N VAL A 157 -5.25 -6.21 14.20
CA VAL A 157 -4.90 -6.27 12.80
C VAL A 157 -3.87 -7.38 12.58
N SER A 158 -3.60 -7.71 11.32
CA SER A 158 -2.53 -8.62 10.95
C SER A 158 -1.73 -8.04 9.79
N VAL A 159 -0.48 -8.44 9.66
CA VAL A 159 0.40 -7.98 8.57
C VAL A 159 1.02 -9.17 7.88
N VAL A 160 1.00 -9.18 6.56
CA VAL A 160 1.81 -10.12 5.76
C VAL A 160 2.85 -9.29 5.02
N SER A 161 4.13 -9.55 5.29
CA SER A 161 5.21 -8.72 4.76
C SER A 161 6.47 -9.51 4.45
N TYR A 162 7.26 -8.98 3.51
CA TYR A 162 8.67 -9.29 3.40
C TYR A 162 9.48 -8.32 4.28
N GLY A 163 10.75 -8.64 4.52
CA GLY A 163 11.60 -7.80 5.34
C GLY A 163 13.06 -8.26 5.39
N GLN A 164 13.92 -7.46 5.98
CA GLN A 164 15.32 -7.78 6.21
C GLN A 164 15.46 -9.08 7.02
N GLY A 165 16.30 -10.01 6.55
CA GLY A 165 16.42 -11.37 7.11
C GLY A 165 15.27 -12.32 6.74
N ARG A 166 14.25 -11.83 6.03
CA ARG A 166 13.05 -12.56 5.59
C ARG A 166 12.59 -12.11 4.19
N SER A 167 13.54 -11.87 3.29
CA SER A 167 13.28 -11.46 1.90
C SER A 167 12.89 -12.64 1.01
N GLU A 168 13.22 -13.85 1.43
CA GLU A 168 13.02 -15.09 0.67
C GLU A 168 11.69 -15.77 0.95
N ALA A 169 10.83 -15.24 1.84
CA ALA A 169 9.44 -15.67 1.97
C ALA A 169 8.67 -14.62 2.79
N PRO A 170 7.37 -14.41 2.54
CA PRO A 170 6.59 -13.50 3.35
C PRO A 170 6.42 -14.10 4.76
N SER A 171 6.31 -13.23 5.75
CA SER A 171 5.98 -13.59 7.11
C SER A 171 4.63 -13.01 7.48
N TRP A 172 3.81 -13.80 8.14
CA TRP A 172 2.51 -13.39 8.66
C TRP A 172 2.64 -13.11 10.15
N GLN A 173 2.37 -11.87 10.54
CA GLN A 173 2.07 -11.53 11.92
C GLN A 173 0.56 -11.60 12.11
N ARG A 174 0.08 -12.62 12.82
CA ARG A 174 -1.35 -12.91 12.97
C ARG A 174 -2.10 -11.86 13.79
N ALA A 175 -1.41 -11.25 14.72
CA ALA A 175 -1.95 -10.22 15.59
C ALA A 175 -0.94 -9.12 15.85
N CYS A 176 -1.36 -7.89 15.59
CA CYS A 176 -0.84 -6.66 16.19
C CYS A 176 -2.02 -5.75 16.53
N ALA A 177 -1.81 -4.82 17.45
CA ALA A 177 -2.79 -3.86 17.91
C ALA A 177 -2.80 -2.62 17.00
N LEU A 178 -3.98 -2.14 16.65
CA LEU A 178 -4.20 -0.75 16.25
C LEU A 178 -4.08 0.12 17.51
N LEU A 179 -3.01 0.93 17.59
CA LEU A 179 -2.71 1.77 18.75
C LEU A 179 -3.46 3.09 18.73
N GLY A 180 -3.77 3.59 17.54
CA GLY A 180 -4.49 4.84 17.37
C GLY A 180 -4.73 5.14 15.90
N ARG A 181 -5.76 5.97 15.65
CA ARG A 181 -6.07 6.52 14.34
C ARG A 181 -6.52 7.96 14.47
N GLY A 182 -6.17 8.81 13.51
CA GLY A 182 -6.57 10.21 13.52
C GLY A 182 -6.03 10.95 12.32
N ASP A 183 -6.81 11.88 11.78
CA ASP A 183 -6.43 12.72 10.63
C ASP A 183 -5.92 11.90 9.41
N GLY A 184 -6.47 10.71 9.17
CA GLY A 184 -6.03 9.82 8.08
C GLY A 184 -4.72 9.05 8.33
N LEU A 185 -4.14 9.12 9.54
CA LEU A 185 -3.03 8.29 10.00
C LEU A 185 -3.50 7.14 10.88
N MET A 186 -2.72 6.07 10.87
CA MET A 186 -2.90 4.91 11.75
C MET A 186 -1.56 4.48 12.33
N ALA A 187 -1.56 4.07 13.60
CA ALA A 187 -0.39 3.55 14.30
C ALA A 187 -0.66 2.12 14.78
N PHE A 188 0.33 1.24 14.66
CA PHE A 188 0.23 -0.18 15.01
C PHE A 188 1.50 -0.65 15.72
N ASN A 189 1.41 -1.68 16.56
CA ASN A 189 2.59 -2.33 17.15
C ASN A 189 3.13 -3.53 16.34
N CYS A 190 2.91 -3.54 15.03
CA CYS A 190 3.37 -4.62 14.15
C CYS A 190 4.90 -4.63 14.00
N ASP A 191 5.49 -5.82 13.82
CA ASP A 191 6.92 -6.00 13.58
C ASP A 191 7.26 -5.72 12.11
N VAL A 192 7.65 -4.48 11.85
CA VAL A 192 8.06 -3.99 10.53
C VAL A 192 9.54 -3.67 10.51
N THR A 193 10.17 -3.90 9.36
CA THR A 193 11.58 -3.58 9.11
C THR A 193 11.77 -3.18 7.64
N TYR A 194 13.00 -2.90 7.23
CA TYR A 194 13.31 -2.65 5.82
C TYR A 194 12.77 -3.77 4.92
N GLY A 195 12.02 -3.42 3.88
CA GLY A 195 11.31 -4.36 3.01
C GLY A 195 9.85 -4.60 3.36
N SER A 196 9.43 -4.29 4.59
CA SER A 196 8.01 -4.35 4.99
C SER A 196 7.21 -3.16 4.46
N SER A 197 7.87 -2.11 3.98
CA SER A 197 7.25 -0.99 3.27
C SER A 197 6.29 -1.45 2.18
N GLY A 198 5.09 -0.86 2.15
CA GLY A 198 4.02 -1.22 1.23
C GLY A 198 3.28 -2.52 1.57
N ALA A 199 3.63 -3.18 2.67
CA ALA A 199 2.91 -4.37 3.12
C ALA A 199 1.48 -4.03 3.55
N PRO A 200 0.49 -4.86 3.19
CA PRO A 200 -0.87 -4.69 3.67
C PRO A 200 -0.98 -4.96 5.17
N VAL A 201 -1.61 -4.01 5.86
CA VAL A 201 -2.18 -4.22 7.19
C VAL A 201 -3.63 -4.62 6.99
N PHE A 202 -3.97 -5.83 7.42
CA PHE A 202 -5.30 -6.41 7.25
C PHE A 202 -6.16 -6.26 8.50
N MET A 203 -7.44 -5.98 8.28
CA MET A 203 -8.50 -6.14 9.25
C MET A 203 -9.43 -7.27 8.81
N LYS A 204 -9.95 -8.02 9.79
CA LYS A 204 -10.95 -9.05 9.55
C LYS A 204 -12.33 -8.40 9.34
N ASP A 205 -12.96 -8.70 8.21
CA ASP A 205 -14.34 -8.34 7.90
C ASP A 205 -15.14 -9.62 7.64
N GLY A 206 -15.91 -10.06 8.63
CA GLY A 206 -16.49 -11.41 8.66
C GLY A 206 -15.39 -12.47 8.59
N ASN A 207 -15.43 -13.34 7.57
CA ASN A 207 -14.40 -14.38 7.34
C ASN A 207 -13.33 -13.95 6.33
N ARG A 208 -13.30 -12.69 5.89
CA ARG A 208 -12.35 -12.22 4.87
C ARG A 208 -11.39 -11.19 5.45
N ALA A 209 -10.13 -11.28 5.05
CA ALA A 209 -9.18 -10.20 5.28
C ALA A 209 -9.41 -9.09 4.25
N ARG A 210 -9.39 -7.84 4.72
CA ARG A 210 -9.41 -6.64 3.87
C ARG A 210 -8.28 -5.71 4.24
N ILE A 211 -7.73 -5.00 3.26
CA ILE A 211 -6.60 -4.11 3.48
C ILE A 211 -7.13 -2.85 4.18
N LEU A 212 -6.74 -2.66 5.43
CA LEU A 212 -7.05 -1.46 6.21
C LEU A 212 -6.05 -0.34 5.91
N SER A 213 -4.76 -0.68 5.87
CA SER A 213 -3.67 0.26 5.72
C SER A 213 -2.47 -0.37 4.99
N LEU A 214 -1.45 0.42 4.71
CA LEU A 214 -0.12 -0.04 4.28
C LEU A 214 0.92 0.34 5.32
N VAL A 215 1.94 -0.49 5.46
CA VAL A 215 3.14 -0.13 6.22
C VAL A 215 3.90 0.96 5.46
N SER A 216 3.99 2.15 6.03
CA SER A 216 4.73 3.30 5.48
C SER A 216 6.05 3.52 6.23
N ALA A 217 5.99 3.60 7.56
CA ALA A 217 7.14 3.87 8.40
C ALA A 217 7.14 3.00 9.66
N GLY A 218 8.32 2.85 10.28
CA GLY A 218 8.48 2.18 11.58
C GLY A 218 9.50 2.93 12.42
N VAL A 219 9.22 3.07 13.72
CA VAL A 219 10.07 3.69 14.72
C VAL A 219 10.14 2.81 15.96
N LEU A 220 11.25 2.88 16.67
CA LEU A 220 11.36 2.35 18.02
C LEU A 220 11.01 3.48 19.00
N ASP A 221 9.91 3.36 19.72
CA ASP A 221 9.48 4.31 20.76
C ASP A 221 9.51 3.60 22.11
N GLN A 222 10.32 4.09 23.05
CA GLN A 222 10.41 3.54 24.42
C GLN A 222 10.56 2.01 24.51
N LYS A 223 11.28 1.41 23.54
CA LYS A 223 11.50 -0.05 23.35
C LYS A 223 10.31 -0.83 22.76
N GLU A 224 9.20 -0.17 22.47
CA GLU A 224 8.11 -0.73 21.67
C GLU A 224 8.29 -0.36 20.19
N LYS A 225 8.03 -1.32 19.29
CA LYS A 225 8.02 -1.06 17.85
C LYS A 225 6.68 -0.42 17.49
N VAL A 226 6.71 0.79 16.96
CA VAL A 226 5.53 1.48 16.43
C VAL A 226 5.68 1.61 14.93
N SER A 227 4.67 1.15 14.20
CA SER A 227 4.58 1.23 12.75
C SER A 227 3.42 2.15 12.37
N TYR A 228 3.57 2.86 11.27
CA TYR A 228 2.60 3.84 10.79
C TYR A 228 2.13 3.51 9.38
N GLY A 229 0.89 3.87 9.13
CA GLY A 229 0.24 3.81 7.83
C GLY A 229 -0.81 4.89 7.69
N MET A 230 -1.57 4.79 6.61
CA MET A 230 -2.63 5.74 6.25
C MET A 230 -3.98 5.05 6.06
N GLU A 231 -5.05 5.84 6.10
CA GLU A 231 -6.36 5.43 5.62
C GLU A 231 -6.35 5.30 4.09
N LEU A 232 -6.85 4.17 3.56
CA LEU A 232 -6.69 3.84 2.15
C LEU A 232 -7.86 4.20 1.24
N GLY A 233 -9.08 4.35 1.78
CA GLY A 233 -10.28 4.54 0.94
C GLY A 233 -10.15 5.71 -0.04
N PRO A 234 -10.01 6.96 0.47
CA PRO A 234 -9.79 8.14 -0.37
C PRO A 234 -8.50 8.05 -1.20
N VAL A 235 -7.39 7.65 -0.57
CA VAL A 235 -6.06 7.57 -1.22
C VAL A 235 -6.06 6.66 -2.44
N VAL A 236 -6.65 5.47 -2.35
CA VAL A 236 -6.75 4.51 -3.46
C VAL A 236 -7.69 5.03 -4.56
N ALA A 237 -8.77 5.72 -4.19
CA ALA A 237 -9.66 6.34 -5.18
C ALA A 237 -8.93 7.42 -6.00
N ASP A 238 -8.06 8.18 -5.35
CA ASP A 238 -7.27 9.27 -5.95
C ASP A 238 -6.18 8.69 -6.86
N LEU A 239 -5.42 7.71 -6.38
CA LEU A 239 -4.43 6.98 -7.18
C LEU A 239 -5.06 6.34 -8.42
N LYS A 240 -6.26 5.76 -8.30
CA LYS A 240 -6.99 5.21 -9.46
C LYS A 240 -7.38 6.29 -10.46
N ARG A 241 -7.69 7.52 -10.02
CA ARG A 241 -7.94 8.66 -10.92
C ARG A 241 -6.65 9.10 -11.62
N GLN A 242 -5.55 9.25 -10.88
CA GLN A 242 -4.23 9.59 -11.42
C GLN A 242 -3.75 8.56 -12.46
N LEU A 243 -3.91 7.27 -12.19
CA LEU A 243 -3.53 6.22 -13.14
C LEU A 243 -4.33 6.29 -14.46
N ARG A 244 -5.61 6.69 -14.39
CA ARG A 244 -6.47 6.86 -15.58
C ARG A 244 -6.16 8.13 -16.36
N SER A 245 -5.65 9.18 -15.73
CA SER A 245 -5.28 10.42 -16.42
C SER A 245 -3.93 10.34 -17.13
N LEU A 246 -3.08 9.34 -16.79
CA LEU A 246 -1.84 9.11 -17.52
C LEU A 246 -2.11 8.86 -19.01
N PRO A 247 -1.29 9.44 -19.92
CA PRO A 247 -1.39 9.16 -21.35
C PRO A 247 -1.35 7.65 -21.62
N SER A 248 -2.22 7.19 -22.52
CA SER A 248 -2.17 5.81 -22.98
C SER A 248 -0.84 5.58 -23.68
N ARG A 249 0.01 4.71 -23.12
CA ARG A 249 1.22 4.24 -23.80
C ARG A 249 0.72 3.38 -24.96
N SER A 250 0.80 3.88 -26.19
CA SER A 250 0.37 3.12 -27.36
C SER A 250 1.18 1.83 -27.41
N LEU A 251 0.53 0.68 -27.26
CA LEU A 251 1.16 -0.64 -27.38
C LEU A 251 1.40 -1.03 -28.84
N THR A 252 1.00 -0.18 -29.78
CA THR A 252 1.36 -0.28 -31.20
C THR A 252 2.76 0.31 -31.40
N GLY A 253 3.70 -0.52 -31.83
CA GLY A 253 5.09 -0.15 -32.08
C GLY A 253 5.25 1.14 -32.91
N THR A 254 6.34 1.85 -32.64
CA THR A 254 6.89 2.94 -33.46
C THR A 254 5.84 3.72 -34.24
N ALA A 255 5.14 4.64 -33.57
CA ALA A 255 4.55 5.76 -34.28
C ALA A 255 5.73 6.52 -34.91
N SER A 256 5.96 6.29 -36.21
CA SER A 256 6.90 7.04 -37.02
C SER A 256 6.70 8.53 -36.77
N GLU A 257 7.80 9.27 -36.62
CA GLU A 257 7.82 10.73 -36.74
C GLU A 257 7.03 11.13 -38.00
N GLY A 258 5.77 11.55 -37.85
CA GLY A 258 4.92 11.80 -39.01
C GLY A 258 3.44 11.99 -38.73
N ALA A 259 2.90 11.53 -37.60
CA ALA A 259 1.50 11.76 -37.28
C ALA A 259 1.27 13.21 -36.75
N ARG A 260 1.23 14.19 -37.67
CA ARG A 260 0.73 15.54 -37.36
C ARG A 260 -0.77 15.45 -37.08
N ARG A 261 -1.17 15.82 -35.87
CA ARG A 261 -2.57 15.99 -35.47
C ARG A 261 -3.15 17.15 -36.28
N VAL A 262 -4.18 16.90 -37.09
CA VAL A 262 -4.92 17.95 -37.80
C VAL A 262 -5.75 18.72 -36.78
N SER A 263 -5.35 19.96 -36.51
CA SER A 263 -6.15 20.94 -35.77
C SER A 263 -7.29 21.39 -36.68
N VAL A 264 -8.52 20.92 -36.43
CA VAL A 264 -9.70 21.47 -37.12
C VAL A 264 -10.04 22.80 -36.43
N GLY A 265 -9.33 23.85 -36.85
CA GLY A 265 -9.60 25.23 -36.45
C GLY A 265 -10.91 25.71 -37.06
N VAL A 266 -11.78 26.23 -36.21
CA VAL A 266 -13.02 26.92 -36.58
C VAL A 266 -12.70 28.06 -37.55
N LYS A 267 -13.36 28.01 -38.71
CA LYS A 267 -13.37 29.00 -39.80
C LYS A 267 -13.30 30.45 -39.30
N ARG A 268 -12.31 31.21 -39.78
CA ARG A 268 -12.48 32.62 -40.15
C ARG A 268 -12.01 32.80 -41.60
N LEU A 269 -12.87 33.44 -42.40
CA LEU A 269 -12.69 33.75 -43.81
C LEU A 269 -11.42 34.59 -44.04
N GLY A 270 -10.67 34.29 -45.11
CA GLY A 270 -9.62 35.17 -45.61
C GLY A 270 -8.58 34.49 -46.50
N ASN A 271 -8.93 34.33 -47.78
CA ASN A 271 -8.12 34.33 -49.01
C ASN A 271 -6.78 33.57 -49.15
N SER A 272 -6.65 32.92 -50.33
CA SER A 272 -5.44 32.47 -51.06
C SER A 272 -4.58 31.35 -50.45
N GLY A 273 -4.19 30.26 -51.13
CA GLY A 273 -4.37 29.82 -52.51
C GLY A 273 -3.56 28.53 -52.75
N GLY A 274 -3.97 27.70 -53.72
CA GLY A 274 -3.13 26.69 -54.37
C GLY A 274 -3.16 25.26 -53.82
N GLY A 275 -3.82 24.36 -54.54
CA GLY A 275 -3.70 22.91 -54.32
C GLY A 275 -4.89 22.08 -54.77
N GLY A 276 -5.38 22.28 -56.00
CA GLY A 276 -6.51 21.50 -56.54
C GLY A 276 -6.09 20.07 -56.91
N ALA A 277 -6.80 19.07 -56.37
CA ALA A 277 -6.67 17.68 -56.77
C ALA A 277 -7.40 17.44 -58.11
N LYS A 278 -6.69 16.85 -59.09
CA LYS A 278 -7.16 16.56 -60.44
C LYS A 278 -7.83 15.17 -60.45
N PHE A 279 -9.15 15.12 -60.68
CA PHE A 279 -9.88 13.86 -60.82
C PHE A 279 -9.81 13.35 -62.26
N VAL A 280 -9.40 12.09 -62.43
CA VAL A 280 -9.49 11.34 -63.69
C VAL A 280 -10.92 10.81 -63.83
N ARG A 281 -11.54 11.01 -65.00
CA ARG A 281 -12.84 10.44 -65.35
C ARG A 281 -12.65 9.04 -65.99
N PRO A 282 -13.48 8.04 -65.69
CA PRO A 282 -13.55 6.82 -66.49
C PRO A 282 -14.20 7.12 -67.84
N GLY A 283 -13.66 6.54 -68.91
CA GLY A 283 -14.09 6.77 -70.28
C GLY A 283 -15.46 6.19 -70.62
N GLY A 284 -16.10 6.86 -71.58
CA GLY A 284 -17.20 6.43 -72.43
C GLY A 284 -17.06 7.19 -73.74
#